data_AF-W5NMH2-F1
#
_entry.id   AF-W5NMH2-F1
#
_cell.length_a   1.000
_cell.length_b   1.000
_cell.length_c   1.000
_cell.angle_alpha   90.00
_cell.angle_beta   90.00
_cell.angle_gamma   90.00
#
_symmetry.space_group_name_H-M   'P 1'
#
loop_
_entity.id
_entity.type
_entity.pdbx_description
1 polymer ?
#
loop_
_entity_poly.entity_id
_entity_poly.type
_entity_poly.pdbx_seq_one_letter_code
_entity_poly.pdbx_strand_id
1 'polypeptide(L)'
;MKAVSAVLLCALCLTGLQAQCPDPATLKDSSGAKLCARMFEDSNYYYDQSCGGSYLDIYPGDDFPLIPPAWNNRASSLVVSKFCSLTVWSRGKKQGKKRKFSSGTYYQLKEVGQGLFGNWNNDISGYYCVC
;
A
#
# COMPACT_ATOMS: atom_id res chain seq x y z
N MET A 1 -28.36 -47.80 13.55
CA MET A 1 -28.43 -46.34 13.32
C MET A 1 -28.35 -45.61 14.66
N LYS A 2 -27.19 -45.06 15.02
CA LYS A 2 -27.04 -44.02 16.03
C LYS A 2 -25.83 -43.18 15.63
N ALA A 3 -26.10 -42.07 14.94
CA ALA A 3 -25.15 -41.02 14.66
C ALA A 3 -25.17 -40.03 15.83
N VAL A 4 -24.02 -39.70 16.42
CA VAL A 4 -23.76 -38.43 17.13
C VAL A 4 -22.25 -38.20 17.04
N SER A 5 -21.80 -37.54 15.98
CA SER A 5 -21.44 -36.11 15.93
C SER A 5 -20.04 -35.82 16.51
N ALA A 6 -19.06 -35.82 15.59
CA ALA A 6 -17.73 -35.29 15.80
C ALA A 6 -17.80 -33.77 16.02
N VAL A 7 -17.40 -33.31 17.20
CA VAL A 7 -17.15 -31.89 17.45
C VAL A 7 -15.65 -31.66 17.27
N LEU A 8 -15.25 -31.37 16.03
CA LEU A 8 -13.95 -30.78 15.74
C LEU A 8 -14.03 -29.29 16.13
N LEU A 9 -13.61 -28.96 17.35
CA LEU A 9 -13.38 -27.57 17.74
C LEU A 9 -12.18 -27.05 16.96
N CYS A 10 -12.48 -26.36 15.85
CA CYS A 10 -11.54 -25.58 15.07
C CYS A 10 -11.08 -24.36 15.89
N ALA A 11 -10.13 -24.58 16.80
CA ALA A 11 -9.41 -23.52 17.49
C ALA A 11 -8.28 -23.02 16.58
N LEU A 12 -8.63 -22.28 15.53
CA LEU A 12 -7.66 -21.59 14.69
C LEU A 12 -8.02 -20.10 14.57
N CYS A 13 -7.01 -19.28 14.83
CA CYS A 13 -6.88 -17.88 14.45
C CYS A 13 -7.50 -16.83 15.38
N LEU A 14 -7.10 -16.84 16.65
CA LEU A 14 -6.87 -15.57 17.38
C LEU A 14 -5.47 -15.04 17.03
N THR A 15 -5.23 -14.65 15.78
CA THR A 15 -4.09 -13.80 15.45
C THR A 15 -4.51 -12.36 15.75
N GLY A 16 -4.23 -11.92 16.97
CA GLY A 16 -4.46 -10.54 17.38
C GLY A 16 -3.84 -9.55 16.40
N LEU A 17 -4.63 -8.53 16.06
CA LEU A 17 -4.31 -7.26 15.41
C LEU A 17 -2.80 -7.04 15.22
N GLN A 18 -2.22 -7.63 14.18
CA GLN A 18 -0.93 -7.18 13.67
C GLN A 18 -1.24 -5.98 12.79
N ALA A 19 -0.43 -4.93 12.89
CA ALA A 19 -0.49 -3.85 11.94
C ALA A 19 -0.47 -4.44 10.52
N GLN A 20 -1.51 -4.19 9.73
CA GLN A 20 -1.63 -4.79 8.40
C GLN A 20 -0.52 -4.30 7.45
N CYS A 21 0.05 -3.13 7.76
CA CYS A 21 1.17 -2.59 7.00
C CYS A 21 2.47 -3.38 7.26
N PRO A 22 3.15 -3.86 6.21
CA PRO A 22 4.46 -4.48 6.33
C PRO A 22 5.52 -3.47 6.81
N ASP A 23 6.55 -3.97 7.50
CA ASP A 23 7.69 -3.15 7.92
C ASP A 23 8.51 -2.66 6.69
N PRO A 24 8.75 -1.34 6.54
CA PRO A 24 9.60 -0.77 5.51
C PRO A 24 11.01 -1.38 5.37
N ALA A 25 11.58 -1.90 6.46
CA ALA A 25 12.92 -2.50 6.48
C ALA A 25 12.95 -3.90 5.86
N THR A 26 11.80 -4.60 5.84
CA THR A 26 11.70 -5.99 5.36
C THR A 26 10.72 -6.15 4.20
N LEU A 27 10.32 -5.04 3.55
CA LEU A 27 9.36 -5.06 2.46
C LEU A 27 9.90 -5.82 1.23
N LYS A 28 9.27 -6.96 0.94
CA LYS A 28 9.62 -7.88 -0.14
C LYS A 28 8.36 -8.41 -0.81
N ASP A 29 8.50 -8.89 -2.04
CA ASP A 29 7.45 -9.63 -2.74
C ASP A 29 7.35 -11.08 -2.23
N SER A 30 6.47 -11.88 -2.84
CA SER A 30 6.31 -13.31 -2.50
C SER A 30 7.51 -14.19 -2.88
N SER A 31 8.37 -13.75 -3.79
CA SER A 31 9.61 -14.43 -4.17
C SER A 31 10.79 -14.08 -3.27
N GLY A 32 10.63 -13.06 -2.41
CA GLY A 32 11.67 -12.51 -1.54
C GLY A 32 12.49 -11.39 -2.18
N ALA A 33 12.12 -10.92 -3.38
CA ALA A 33 12.75 -9.77 -4.03
C ALA A 33 12.44 -8.48 -3.27
N LYS A 34 13.43 -7.59 -3.18
CA LYS A 34 13.26 -6.28 -2.52
C LYS A 34 12.32 -5.41 -3.34
N LEU A 35 11.27 -4.89 -2.68
CA LEU A 35 10.40 -3.87 -3.26
C LEU A 35 10.95 -2.47 -2.95
N CYS A 36 10.65 -1.50 -3.81
CA CYS A 36 10.88 -0.09 -3.54
C CYS A 36 9.73 0.50 -2.73
N ALA A 37 8.49 0.14 -3.08
CA ALA A 37 7.29 0.50 -2.33
C ALA A 37 6.18 -0.51 -2.59
N ARG A 38 5.14 -0.46 -1.74
CA ARG A 38 3.87 -1.16 -1.95
C ARG A 38 2.73 -0.17 -1.71
N MET A 39 1.83 -0.03 -2.67
CA MET A 39 0.59 0.72 -2.52
C MET A 39 -0.54 -0.23 -2.14
N PHE A 40 -1.46 0.23 -1.29
CA PHE A 40 -2.60 -0.54 -0.84
C PHE A 40 -3.89 0.21 -1.18
N GLU A 41 -4.90 -0.56 -1.56
CA GLU A 41 -6.22 -0.07 -1.91
C GLU A 41 -6.92 0.56 -0.71
N ASP A 42 -6.85 -0.09 0.46
CA ASP A 42 -7.64 0.30 1.62
C ASP A 42 -6.79 0.85 2.77
N SER A 43 -7.32 1.89 3.39
CA SER A 43 -6.83 2.50 4.63
C SER A 43 -7.99 2.54 5.61
N ASN A 44 -7.68 2.44 6.89
CA ASN A 44 -8.66 2.44 7.96
C ASN A 44 -8.56 3.73 8.76
N TYR A 45 -9.59 4.05 9.54
CA TYR A 45 -9.55 5.13 10.53
C TYR A 45 -8.46 4.89 11.59
N TYR A 46 -8.27 3.64 12.03
CA TYR A 46 -7.18 3.25 12.91
C TYR A 46 -5.94 2.91 12.10
N TYR A 47 -4.81 3.57 12.37
CA TYR A 47 -3.58 3.42 11.57
C TYR A 47 -3.05 1.98 11.53
N ASP A 48 -3.11 1.26 12.65
CA ASP A 48 -2.71 -0.14 12.74
C ASP A 48 -3.62 -1.07 11.92
N GLN A 49 -4.77 -0.62 11.46
CA GLN A 49 -5.69 -1.38 10.62
C GLN A 49 -5.64 -0.96 9.13
N SER A 50 -4.71 -0.09 8.74
CA SER A 50 -4.49 0.32 7.34
C SER A 50 -3.60 -0.67 6.57
N CYS A 51 -3.42 -0.44 5.27
CA CYS A 51 -2.74 -1.34 4.34
C CYS A 51 -3.53 -2.63 4.07
N GLY A 52 -4.85 -2.47 3.93
CA GLY A 52 -5.76 -3.56 3.59
C GLY A 52 -6.04 -3.65 2.09
N GLY A 53 -6.92 -4.58 1.73
CA GLY A 53 -7.41 -4.75 0.36
C GLY A 53 -6.35 -5.30 -0.59
N SER A 54 -6.52 -5.00 -1.88
CA SER A 54 -5.52 -5.35 -2.90
C SER A 54 -4.27 -4.49 -2.74
N TYR A 55 -3.13 -4.97 -3.25
CA TYR A 55 -1.87 -4.21 -3.26
C TYR A 55 -1.19 -4.18 -4.64
N LEU A 56 -0.40 -3.14 -4.87
CA LEU A 56 0.48 -2.99 -6.03
C LEU A 56 1.92 -2.92 -5.56
N ASP A 57 2.71 -3.89 -6.02
CA ASP A 57 4.14 -3.93 -5.81
C ASP A 57 4.87 -3.02 -6.79
N ILE A 58 5.82 -2.25 -6.27
CA ILE A 58 6.64 -1.31 -7.03
C ILE A 58 8.10 -1.69 -6.81
N TYR A 59 8.78 -2.03 -7.89
CA TYR A 59 10.16 -2.48 -7.87
C TYR A 59 11.14 -1.30 -7.94
N PRO A 60 12.39 -1.48 -7.48
CA PRO A 60 13.42 -0.47 -7.64
C PRO A 60 13.64 -0.10 -9.11
N GLY A 61 13.62 1.20 -9.42
CA GLY A 61 13.80 1.70 -10.78
C GLY A 61 12.54 1.77 -11.63
N ASP A 62 11.40 1.24 -11.13
CA ASP A 62 10.14 1.32 -11.86
C ASP A 62 9.75 2.77 -12.14
N ASP A 63 9.46 3.04 -13.41
CA ASP A 63 9.02 4.32 -13.91
C ASP A 63 7.76 4.13 -14.76
N PHE A 64 6.61 4.43 -14.18
CA PHE A 64 5.31 4.31 -14.81
C PHE A 64 4.68 5.70 -14.93
N PRO A 65 4.86 6.37 -16.09
CA PRO A 65 4.16 7.62 -16.38
C PRO A 65 2.63 7.45 -16.31
N LEU A 66 2.13 6.25 -16.60
CA LEU A 66 0.74 5.85 -16.43
C LEU A 66 0.71 4.57 -15.59
N ILE A 67 0.11 4.64 -14.40
CA ILE A 67 -0.13 3.47 -13.55
C ILE A 67 -1.08 2.48 -14.25
N PRO A 68 -1.01 1.16 -13.98
CA PRO A 68 -1.99 0.22 -14.51
C PRO A 68 -3.43 0.72 -14.29
N PRO A 69 -4.32 0.62 -15.30
CA PRO A 69 -5.67 1.20 -15.20
C PRO A 69 -6.46 0.75 -13.98
N ALA A 70 -6.30 -0.50 -13.53
CA ALA A 70 -6.93 -1.06 -12.33
C ALA A 70 -6.45 -0.44 -11.00
N TRP A 71 -5.43 0.42 -11.04
CA TRP A 71 -4.80 1.07 -9.89
C TRP A 71 -4.84 2.60 -9.98
N ASN A 72 -5.29 3.15 -11.10
CA ASN A 72 -5.44 4.59 -11.24
C ASN A 72 -6.43 5.10 -10.19
N ASN A 73 -6.00 6.08 -9.39
CA ASN A 73 -6.83 6.71 -8.36
C ASN A 73 -7.38 5.71 -7.32
N ARG A 74 -6.59 4.70 -6.94
CA ARG A 74 -7.03 3.63 -6.04
C ARG A 74 -6.25 3.52 -4.73
N ALA A 75 -5.00 3.96 -4.71
CA ALA A 75 -4.17 3.83 -3.52
C ALA A 75 -4.66 4.77 -2.40
N SER A 76 -4.85 4.22 -1.20
CA SER A 76 -5.26 4.98 0.00
C SER A 76 -4.26 4.86 1.16
N SER A 77 -3.32 3.91 1.10
CA SER A 77 -2.15 3.83 1.98
C SER A 77 -0.95 3.27 1.21
N LEU A 78 0.27 3.50 1.70
CA LEU A 78 1.48 2.96 1.08
C LEU A 78 2.62 2.78 2.07
N VAL A 79 3.54 1.87 1.73
CA VAL A 79 4.80 1.63 2.44
C VAL A 79 5.95 1.83 1.45
N VAL A 80 6.95 2.62 1.82
CA VAL A 80 8.17 2.82 1.04
C VAL A 80 9.34 2.19 1.79
N SER A 81 10.08 1.32 1.10
CA SER A 81 11.21 0.61 1.68
C SER A 81 12.29 1.53 2.21
N LYS A 82 13.07 1.02 3.18
CA LYS A 82 14.24 1.73 3.70
C LYS A 82 15.23 2.08 2.58
N PHE A 83 15.74 3.31 2.64
CA PHE A 83 16.65 3.92 1.64
C PHE A 83 16.03 4.11 0.25
N CYS A 84 14.71 3.94 0.11
CA CYS A 84 14.01 4.22 -1.13
C CYS A 84 13.16 5.48 -1.02
N SER A 85 12.74 6.01 -2.16
CA SER A 85 11.76 7.07 -2.26
C SER A 85 10.83 6.85 -3.45
N LEU A 86 9.55 7.11 -3.24
CA LEU A 86 8.50 6.97 -4.23
C LEU A 86 8.01 8.36 -4.62
N THR A 87 8.18 8.73 -5.88
CA THR A 87 7.60 9.94 -6.44
C THR A 87 6.32 9.59 -7.17
N VAL A 88 5.24 10.34 -6.92
CA VAL A 88 3.94 10.12 -7.54
C VAL A 88 3.41 11.39 -8.19
N TRP A 89 2.47 11.21 -9.12
CA TRP A 89 1.78 12.26 -9.83
C TRP A 89 0.27 12.04 -9.82
N SER A 90 -0.49 13.14 -9.70
CA SER A 90 -1.95 13.08 -9.68
C SER A 90 -2.62 12.96 -11.04
N ARG A 91 -1.84 13.09 -12.11
CA ARG A 91 -2.31 12.86 -13.47
C ARG A 91 -1.29 12.00 -14.21
N GLY A 92 -1.79 11.20 -15.13
CA GLY A 92 -0.95 10.38 -16.01
C GLY A 92 0.05 11.23 -16.81
N LYS A 93 1.04 10.55 -17.40
CA LYS A 93 2.18 11.14 -18.10
C LYS A 93 3.01 12.08 -17.21
N LYS A 94 3.06 11.80 -15.91
CA LYS A 94 3.80 12.58 -14.89
C LYS A 94 3.36 14.06 -14.81
N GLN A 95 2.07 14.31 -14.91
CA GLN A 95 1.49 15.66 -14.88
C GLN A 95 0.75 15.93 -13.56
N GLY A 96 0.22 17.14 -13.41
CA GLY A 96 -0.56 17.54 -12.25
C GLY A 96 0.33 17.80 -11.03
N LYS A 97 -0.19 17.46 -9.85
CA LYS A 97 0.54 17.65 -8.60
C LYS A 97 1.55 16.52 -8.43
N LYS A 98 2.66 16.83 -7.76
CA LYS A 98 3.78 15.90 -7.54
C LYS A 98 4.06 15.78 -6.05
N ARG A 99 4.30 14.55 -5.57
CA ARG A 99 4.75 14.30 -4.20
C ARG A 99 5.85 13.25 -4.18
N LYS A 100 6.85 13.47 -3.31
CA LYS A 100 7.87 12.48 -2.98
C LYS A 100 7.58 11.95 -1.58
N PHE A 101 7.36 10.65 -1.48
CA PHE A 101 7.30 9.89 -0.24
C PHE A 101 8.70 9.34 0.06
N SER A 102 9.16 9.56 1.29
CA SER A 102 10.44 9.00 1.77
C SER A 102 10.18 7.62 2.37
N SER A 103 11.23 6.90 2.75
CA SER A 103 11.08 5.60 3.43
C SER A 103 10.17 5.71 4.66
N GLY A 104 9.28 4.74 4.83
CA GLY A 104 8.34 4.69 5.94
C GLY A 104 6.95 4.21 5.53
N THR A 105 6.05 4.19 6.50
CA THR A 105 4.65 3.81 6.32
C THR A 105 3.76 5.04 6.32
N TYR A 106 2.91 5.14 5.33
CA TYR A 106 1.90 6.19 5.19
C TYR A 106 0.52 5.54 5.29
N TYR A 107 0.02 5.47 6.53
CA TYR A 107 -1.19 4.73 6.88
C TYR A 107 -2.46 5.28 6.23
N GLN A 108 -2.52 6.58 5.95
CA GLN A 108 -3.71 7.24 5.42
C GLN A 108 -3.30 8.36 4.46
N LEU A 109 -3.47 8.15 3.16
CA LEU A 109 -3.14 9.18 2.16
C LEU A 109 -4.10 10.38 2.20
N LYS A 110 -5.26 10.24 2.86
CA LYS A 110 -6.19 11.34 3.09
C LYS A 110 -5.64 12.44 3.99
N GLU A 111 -4.62 12.13 4.79
CA GLU A 111 -3.92 13.08 5.66
C GLU A 111 -2.76 13.76 4.93
N VAL A 112 -2.32 13.19 3.80
CA VAL A 112 -1.25 13.75 2.99
C VAL A 112 -1.89 14.77 2.04
N GLY A 113 -1.81 16.04 2.41
CA GLY A 113 -2.37 17.14 1.63
C GLY A 113 -1.68 17.35 0.28
N GLN A 114 -2.43 17.94 -0.64
CA GLN A 114 -1.96 18.35 -1.97
C GLN A 114 -1.87 19.89 -2.12
N GLY A 115 -1.62 20.59 -1.01
CA GLY A 115 -1.75 22.05 -0.91
C GLY A 115 -3.01 22.43 -0.14
N LEU A 116 -3.65 23.54 -0.52
CA LEU A 116 -4.84 24.07 0.19
C LEU A 116 -6.09 23.20 0.03
N PHE A 117 -6.21 22.49 -1.09
CA PHE A 117 -7.36 21.63 -1.38
C PHE A 117 -6.91 20.25 -1.86
N GLY A 118 -7.60 19.23 -1.36
CA GLY A 118 -7.39 17.84 -1.73
C GLY A 118 -6.24 17.16 -0.97
N ASN A 119 -6.19 15.85 -1.10
CA ASN A 119 -5.20 14.97 -0.50
C ASN A 119 -4.83 13.86 -1.50
N TRP A 120 -3.89 13.00 -1.12
CA TRP A 120 -3.38 11.95 -2.01
C TRP A 120 -4.21 10.67 -1.99
N ASN A 121 -5.29 10.62 -1.22
CA ASN A 121 -6.18 9.46 -1.19
C ASN A 121 -6.84 9.29 -2.55
N ASN A 122 -6.66 8.12 -3.17
CA ASN A 122 -7.27 7.79 -4.45
C ASN A 122 -6.96 8.82 -5.54
N ASP A 123 -5.73 9.37 -5.56
CA ASP A 123 -5.35 10.43 -6.51
C ASP A 123 -3.96 10.20 -7.11
N ILE A 124 -3.49 8.95 -7.19
CA ILE A 124 -2.22 8.59 -7.84
C ILE A 124 -2.51 8.01 -9.22
N SER A 125 -1.90 8.60 -10.26
CA SER A 125 -2.05 8.17 -11.66
C SER A 125 -0.72 7.83 -12.36
N GLY A 126 0.41 8.06 -11.69
CA GLY A 126 1.74 7.72 -12.19
C GLY A 126 2.76 7.75 -11.06
N TYR A 127 3.85 7.01 -11.22
CA TYR A 127 4.87 6.89 -10.19
C TYR A 127 6.26 6.61 -10.76
N TYR A 128 7.26 6.90 -9.94
CA TYR A 128 8.67 6.59 -10.19
C TYR A 128 9.33 6.28 -8.85
N CYS A 129 10.04 5.17 -8.77
CA CYS A 129 10.63 4.71 -7.52
C CYS A 129 12.15 4.55 -7.61
N VAL A 130 12.86 5.10 -6.63
CA VAL A 130 14.33 5.07 -6.56
C VAL A 130 14.75 4.50 -5.21
N CYS A 131 15.64 3.52 -5.27
CA CYS A 131 16.51 3.06 -4.19
C CYS A 131 17.96 3.19 -4.71
#